data_AF-A0A2U3K6X9-F1
#
_entry.id   AF-A0A2U3K6X9-F1
#
_cell.length_a   1.000
_cell.length_b   1.000
_cell.length_c   1.000
_cell.angle_alpha   90.00
_cell.angle_beta   90.00
_cell.angle_gamma   90.00
#
_symmetry.space_group_name_H-M   'P 1'
#
loop_
_entity.id
_entity.type
_entity.pdbx_description
1 polymer ?
#
loop_
_entity_poly.entity_id
_entity_poly.type
_entity_poly.pdbx_seq_one_letter_code
_entity_poly.pdbx_strand_id
1 'polypeptide(L)' 'MSVQPVGFLVVGNGAIRLLPVDGNAVVDRLIDTVPDLLDRLTGMFQKKKRTSDDIIIARD' A
#
# COMPACT_ATOMS: atom_id res chain seq x y z
N MET A 1 1.14 -24.52 -31.94
CA MET A 1 0.80 -23.11 -31.62
C MET A 1 0.07 -23.12 -30.30
N SER A 2 0.57 -22.41 -29.28
CA SER A 2 -0.13 -22.23 -28.00
C SER A 2 -0.74 -20.83 -27.98
N VAL A 3 -1.96 -20.70 -27.45
CA VAL A 3 -2.62 -19.41 -27.26
C VAL A 3 -2.40 -18.93 -25.83
N GLN A 4 -1.97 -17.69 -25.66
CA GLN A 4 -1.78 -17.08 -24.33
C GLN A 4 -3.08 -16.38 -23.88
N PRO A 5 -3.65 -16.75 -22.73
CA PRO A 5 -4.87 -16.13 -22.22
C PRO A 5 -4.54 -14.74 -21.65
N VAL A 6 -5.34 -13.72 -22.01
CA VAL A 6 -5.07 -12.31 -21.67
C VAL A 6 -5.79 -11.83 -20.41
N GLY A 7 -7.01 -12.33 -20.15
CA GLY A 7 -7.78 -11.91 -18.96
C GLY A 7 -9.27 -12.20 -19.04
N PHE A 8 -9.97 -11.87 -17.95
CA PHE A 8 -11.43 -11.92 -17.83
C PHE A 8 -12.02 -10.51 -17.91
N LEU A 9 -13.02 -10.31 -18.77
CA LEU A 9 -13.76 -9.05 -18.85
C LEU A 9 -15.04 -9.14 -18.01
N VAL A 10 -15.17 -8.28 -17.01
CA VAL A 10 -16.32 -8.19 -16.12
C VAL A 10 -17.12 -6.94 -16.49
N VAL A 11 -18.42 -7.11 -16.70
CA VAL A 11 -19.35 -6.01 -16.99
C VAL A 11 -20.49 -6.06 -15.99
N GLY A 12 -20.76 -4.93 -15.31
CA GLY A 12 -21.83 -4.83 -14.33
C GLY A 12 -21.94 -3.42 -13.73
N ASN A 13 -23.14 -3.03 -13.30
CA ASN A 13 -23.42 -1.73 -12.68
C ASN A 13 -22.88 -0.51 -13.46
N GLY A 14 -22.91 -0.57 -14.80
CA GLY A 14 -22.40 0.50 -15.67
C GLY A 14 -20.87 0.59 -15.74
N ALA A 15 -20.14 -0.34 -15.14
CA ALA A 15 -18.68 -0.40 -15.18
C ALA A 15 -18.20 -1.62 -15.98
N ILE A 16 -17.07 -1.44 -16.66
CA ILE A 16 -16.34 -2.47 -17.40
C ILE A 16 -14.96 -2.61 -16.76
N ARG A 17 -14.58 -3.83 -16.39
CA ARG A 17 -13.29 -4.12 -15.75
C ARG A 17 -12.63 -5.35 -16.37
N LEU A 18 -11.39 -5.22 -16.83
CA LEU A 18 -10.54 -6.33 -17.24
C LEU A 18 -9.73 -6.83 -16.04
N LEU A 19 -9.75 -8.15 -15.81
CA LEU A 19 -8.93 -8.86 -14.83
C LEU A 19 -7.86 -9.65 -15.59
N PRO A 20 -6.62 -9.18 -15.70
CA PRO A 20 -5.57 -9.90 -16.40
C PRO A 20 -5.27 -11.23 -15.69
N VAL A 21 -4.88 -12.25 -16.46
CA VAL A 21 -4.48 -13.56 -15.89
C VAL A 21 -3.09 -13.48 -15.25
N ASP A 22 -2.27 -12.54 -15.71
CA ASP A 22 -0.91 -12.31 -15.24
C ASP A 22 -0.93 -11.48 -13.94
N GLY A 23 -0.42 -12.06 -12.85
CA GLY A 23 -0.53 -11.56 -11.48
C GLY A 23 0.31 -10.32 -11.11
N ASN A 24 1.02 -9.69 -12.05
CA ASN A 24 1.98 -8.63 -11.72
C ASN A 24 1.35 -7.24 -11.47
N ALA A 25 0.10 -7.00 -11.84
CA ALA A 25 -0.51 -5.66 -11.72
C ALA A 25 -0.75 -5.17 -10.28
N VAL A 26 -0.78 -6.08 -9.30
CA VAL A 26 -0.96 -5.72 -7.88
C VAL A 26 0.37 -5.38 -7.21
N VAL A 27 1.45 -6.02 -7.66
CA VAL A 27 2.80 -5.82 -7.10
C VAL A 27 3.31 -4.43 -7.44
N ASP A 28 3.11 -3.94 -8.67
CA ASP A 28 3.53 -2.58 -9.07
C ASP A 28 2.89 -1.50 -8.19
N ARG A 29 1.58 -1.57 -7.95
CA ARG A 29 0.87 -0.59 -7.10
C ARG A 29 1.25 -0.66 -5.63
N LEU A 30 1.62 -1.85 -5.14
CA LEU A 30 2.08 -2.03 -3.77
C LEU A 30 3.46 -1.40 -3.60
N ILE A 31 4.36 -1.55 -4.57
CA ILE A 31 5.70 -0.94 -4.54
C ILE A 31 5.60 0.59 -4.58
N ASP A 32 4.71 1.17 -5.38
CA ASP A 32 4.51 2.63 -5.46
C ASP A 32 4.01 3.25 -4.14
N THR A 33 3.30 2.49 -3.31
CA THR A 33 2.67 2.98 -2.06
C THR A 33 3.47 2.69 -0.80
N VAL A 34 4.51 1.84 -0.89
CA VAL A 34 5.40 1.53 0.23
C VAL A 34 6.14 2.76 0.78
N PRO A 35 6.73 3.66 -0.06
CA PRO A 35 7.46 4.83 0.44
C PRO A 35 6.59 5.71 1.34
N ASP A 36 5.40 6.06 0.86
CA ASP A 36 4.44 6.90 1.60
C ASP A 36 3.96 6.24 2.91
N LEU A 37 3.83 4.91 2.93
CA LEU A 37 3.47 4.17 4.14
C LEU A 37 4.59 4.23 5.19
N LEU A 38 5.84 4.05 4.77
CA LEU A 38 7.01 4.10 5.65
C LEU A 38 7.19 5.50 6.26
N ASP A 39 7.01 6.56 5.47
CA ASP A 39 7.11 7.95 5.94
C ASP A 39 6.04 8.28 7.01
N ARG A 40 4.82 7.77 6.83
CA ARG A 40 3.74 7.95 7.81
C ARG A 40 4.03 7.17 9.10
N LEU A 41 4.51 5.94 8.99
CA LEU A 41 4.83 5.11 10.16
C LEU A 41 6.00 5.68 10.97
N THR A 42 7.06 6.13 10.30
CA THR A 42 8.22 6.74 10.97
C THR A 42 7.84 8.06 11.66
N GLY A 43 7.05 8.92 11.02
CA GLY A 43 6.55 10.17 11.62
C GLY A 43 5.69 9.94 12.87
N MET A 44 4.86 8.90 12.88
CA MET A 44 4.07 8.53 14.06
C MET A 44 4.95 7.95 15.19
N PHE A 45 5.94 7.11 14.86
CA PHE A 45 6.88 6.55 15.84
C PHE A 45 7.77 7.62 16.48
N GLN A 46 8.26 8.60 15.71
CA GLN A 46 9.08 9.69 16.23
C GLN A 46 8.29 10.62 17.17
N LYS A 47 7.02 10.92 16.85
CA LYS A 47 6.15 11.69 17.75
C LYS A 47 5.95 10.98 19.10
N LYS A 48 5.78 9.66 19.08
CA LYS A 48 5.58 8.87 20.31
C LYS A 48 6.82 8.87 21.20
N LYS A 49 8.03 8.84 20.62
CA LYS A 49 9.29 8.87 21.36
C LYS A 49 9.50 10.20 22.10
N ARG A 50 9.21 11.34 21.47
CA ARG A 50 9.37 12.66 22.11
C ARG A 50 8.45 12.84 23.32
N THR A 51 7.19 12.41 23.23
CA THR A 51 6.25 12.48 24.36
C THR A 51 6.73 11.67 25.57
N SER A 52 7.35 10.50 25.37
CA SER A 52 7.85 9.69 26.48
C SER A 52 9.09 10.29 27.14
N ASP A 53 10.02 10.87 26.37
CA ASP A 53 11.24 11.49 26.91
C ASP A 53 10.90 12.77 27.70
N ASP A 54 9.98 13.61 27.21
CA ASP A 54 9.56 14.85 27.90
C ASP A 54 8.85 14.59 29.24
N ILE A 55 8.10 13.48 29.35
CA ILE A 55 7.40 13.09 30.60
C ILE A 55 8.40 12.57 31.65
N ILE A 56 9.48 11.92 31.24
CA ILE A 56 10.49 11.39 32.17
C ILE A 56 11.39 12.51 32.71
N ILE A 57 11.71 13.52 31.88
CA ILE A 57 12.57 14.65 32.27
C ILE A 57 11.83 15.62 33.22
N ALA A 58 10.50 15.72 33.15
CA ALA A 58 9.72 16.60 34.02
C ALA A 58 9.42 16.03 35.42
N ARG A 59 9.92 14.84 35.75
CA ARG A 59 9.61 14.11 37.00
C ARG A 59 10.80 14.00 37.98
N ASP A 60 11.97 14.54 37.63
CA ASP A 60 13.18 14.64 38.47
C ASP A 60 13.41 16.09 38.97
#